data_AF-A0A0J1CK52-F1
#
_entry.id   AF-A0A0J1CK52-F1
#
_cell.length_a   1.000
_cell.length_b   1.000
_cell.length_c   1.000
_cell.angle_alpha   90.00
_cell.angle_beta   90.00
_cell.angle_gamma   90.00
#
_symmetry.space_group_name_H-M   'P 1'
#
loop_
_entity.id
_entity.type
_entity.pdbx_description
1 polymer ?
#
loop_
_entity_poly.entity_id
_entity_poly.type
_entity_poly.pdbx_seq_one_letter_code
_entity_poly.pdbx_strand_id
1 'polypeptide(L)'
;MRATILSHSDVPDGHAEIHRFGFVLEDGDNAPPHEETISLRTARVIAADSENGNAFVNMLREIVAAAPGSYDSLVGRAFADE
;
A
#
# COMPACT_ATOMS: atom_id res chain seq x y z
N MET A 1 5.48 10.09 9.53
CA MET A 1 4.61 8.91 9.33
C MET A 1 5.44 7.71 8.91
N ARG A 2 5.00 6.49 9.24
CA ARG A 2 5.53 5.23 8.71
C ARG A 2 4.39 4.38 8.15
N ALA A 3 4.59 3.75 7.00
CA ALA A 3 3.65 2.86 6.35
C ALA A 3 4.28 1.49 6.17
N THR A 4 3.61 0.41 6.56
CA THR A 4 4.13 -0.96 6.42
C THR A 4 3.10 -1.85 5.75
N ILE A 5 3.49 -2.58 4.71
CA ILE A 5 2.62 -3.55 4.03
C ILE A 5 2.54 -4.81 4.89
N LEU A 6 1.34 -5.21 5.29
CA LEU A 6 1.10 -6.35 6.17
C LEU A 6 0.64 -7.60 5.42
N SER A 7 -0.06 -7.42 4.30
CA SER A 7 -0.62 -8.55 3.54
C SER A 7 -0.86 -8.20 2.08
N HIS A 8 -0.85 -9.25 1.25
CA HIS A 8 -1.31 -9.23 -0.12
C HIS A 8 -2.33 -10.37 -0.30
N SER A 9 -3.41 -10.12 -1.03
CA SER A 9 -4.37 -11.16 -1.40
C SER A 9 -4.96 -10.93 -2.77
N ASP A 10 -5.19 -12.05 -3.45
CA ASP A 10 -5.98 -12.08 -4.68
C ASP A 10 -7.47 -12.18 -4.33
N VAL A 11 -8.30 -11.39 -5.01
CA VAL A 11 -9.76 -11.53 -4.91
C VAL A 11 -10.20 -12.54 -5.98
N PRO A 12 -10.90 -13.63 -5.63
CA PRO A 12 -11.32 -14.65 -6.59
C PRO A 12 -12.27 -14.09 -7.66
N ASP A 13 -12.31 -14.79 -8.80
CA ASP A 13 -12.97 -14.41 -10.05
C ASP A 13 -14.36 -13.76 -9.89
N GLY A 14 -14.54 -12.61 -10.54
CA GLY A 14 -15.79 -11.84 -10.58
C GLY A 14 -15.64 -10.36 -10.22
N HIS A 15 -14.51 -9.97 -9.63
CA HIS A 15 -14.19 -8.57 -9.32
C HIS A 15 -13.07 -8.06 -10.24
N ALA A 16 -13.25 -6.87 -10.81
CA ALA A 16 -12.24 -6.21 -11.65
C ALA A 16 -10.97 -5.78 -10.88
N GLU A 17 -10.93 -6.01 -9.57
CA GLU A 17 -9.84 -5.65 -8.66
C GLU A 17 -9.19 -6.91 -8.12
N ILE A 18 -8.27 -7.48 -8.91
CA ILE A 18 -7.66 -8.78 -8.65
C ILE A 18 -6.76 -8.75 -7.41
N HIS A 19 -6.13 -7.62 -7.09
CA HIS A 19 -5.14 -7.53 -6.00
C HIS A 19 -5.54 -6.52 -4.92
N ARG A 20 -5.39 -6.93 -3.66
CA ARG A 20 -5.55 -6.09 -2.46
C ARG A 20 -4.33 -6.16 -1.57
N PHE A 21 -4.04 -5.04 -0.92
CA PHE A 21 -2.93 -4.88 0.01
C PHE A 21 -3.45 -4.38 1.35
N GLY A 22 -3.18 -5.14 2.41
CA GLY A 22 -3.35 -4.68 3.79
C GLY A 22 -2.09 -3.96 4.24
N PHE A 23 -2.23 -2.85 4.95
CA PHE A 23 -1.12 -2.06 5.45
C PHE A 23 -1.46 -1.40 6.78
N VAL A 24 -0.44 -0.97 7.50
CA VAL A 24 -0.57 -0.15 8.71
C VAL A 24 0.10 1.19 8.51
N LEU A 25 -0.54 2.26 9.00
CA LEU A 25 0.00 3.61 9.09
C LEU A 25 0.27 3.96 10.55
N GLU A 26 1.46 4.48 10.81
CA GLU A 26 1.92 4.92 12.13
C GLU A 26 2.25 6.42 12.06
N ASP A 27 1.39 7.25 12.63
CA ASP A 27 1.51 8.72 12.66
C ASP A 27 2.18 9.23 13.95
N GLY A 28 3.40 8.74 14.20
CA GLY A 28 4.22 9.13 15.35
C GLY A 28 3.72 8.60 16.69
N ASP A 29 4.43 8.93 17.77
CA ASP A 29 4.30 8.29 19.09
C ASP A 29 2.93 8.43 19.79
N ASN A 30 2.05 9.31 19.31
CA ASN A 30 0.80 9.64 20.01
C ASN A 30 -0.48 9.14 19.32
N ALA A 31 -0.39 8.56 18.12
CA ALA A 31 -1.54 8.01 17.42
C ALA A 31 -1.48 6.48 17.42
N PRO A 32 -2.61 5.78 17.67
CA PRO A 32 -2.65 4.33 17.49
C PRO A 32 -2.39 3.99 16.01
N PRO A 33 -1.71 2.87 15.71
CA PRO A 33 -1.53 2.42 14.34
C PRO A 33 -2.88 2.19 13.65
N HIS A 34 -2.99 2.62 12.40
CA HIS A 34 -4.19 2.49 11.59
C HIS A 34 -4.00 1.38 10.56
N GLU A 35 -4.70 0.26 10.72
CA GLU A 35 -4.72 -0.81 9.73
C GLU A 35 -5.82 -0.57 8.68
N GLU A 36 -5.43 -0.60 7.40
CA GLU A 36 -6.32 -0.41 6.28
C GLU A 36 -6.05 -1.41 5.15
N THR A 37 -6.96 -1.48 4.19
CA THR A 37 -6.80 -2.31 2.99
C THR A 37 -7.16 -1.51 1.75
N ILE A 38 -6.32 -1.60 0.72
CA ILE A 38 -6.51 -0.89 -0.54
C ILE A 38 -6.45 -1.86 -1.73
N SER A 39 -7.27 -1.62 -2.75
CA SER A 39 -7.16 -2.32 -4.03
C SER A 39 -6.03 -1.73 -4.88
N LEU A 40 -5.42 -2.55 -5.73
CA LEU A 40 -4.40 -2.08 -6.68
C LEU A 40 -4.92 -0.96 -7.59
N ARG A 41 -6.21 -1.00 -7.95
CA ARG A 41 -6.85 0.06 -8.75
C ARG A 41 -6.86 1.39 -8.00
N THR A 42 -7.28 1.40 -6.75
CA THR A 42 -7.31 2.62 -5.94
C THR A 42 -5.89 3.13 -5.67
N ALA A 43 -4.93 2.23 -5.41
CA ALA A 43 -3.53 2.58 -5.25
C ALA A 43 -2.97 3.33 -6.48
N ARG A 44 -3.33 2.90 -7.70
CA ARG A 44 -2.95 3.58 -8.96
C ARG A 44 -3.53 4.99 -9.05
N VAL A 45 -4.78 5.19 -8.66
CA VAL A 45 -5.43 6.51 -8.71
C VAL A 45 -4.76 7.46 -7.74
N ILE A 46 -4.57 7.05 -6.49
CA ILE A 46 -3.95 7.91 -5.45
C ILE A 46 -2.49 8.23 -5.80
N ALA A 47 -1.72 7.23 -6.25
CA ALA A 47 -0.32 7.43 -6.61
C ALA A 47 -0.13 8.37 -7.81
N ALA A 48 -1.09 8.42 -8.73
CA ALA A 48 -1.07 9.31 -9.89
C ALA A 48 -1.51 10.75 -9.56
N ASP A 49 -2.40 10.92 -8.57
CA ASP A 49 -2.92 12.23 -8.15
C ASP A 49 -1.97 12.98 -7.19
N SER A 50 -1.05 12.25 -6.56
CA SER A 50 -0.15 12.81 -5.54
C SER A 50 1.17 13.31 -6.14
N GLU A 51 1.40 14.62 -6.14
CA GLU A 51 2.68 15.22 -6.58
C GLU A 51 3.78 15.10 -5.51
N ASN A 52 3.45 15.24 -4.22
CA ASN A 52 4.38 15.08 -3.09
C ASN A 52 4.31 13.68 -2.47
N GLY A 53 5.46 13.06 -2.24
CA GLY A 53 5.55 11.72 -1.65
C GLY A 53 5.70 11.77 -0.12
N ASN A 54 4.71 11.23 0.60
CA ASN A 54 4.84 10.82 2.00
C ASN A 54 4.99 9.29 2.08
N ALA A 55 5.21 8.71 3.26
CA ALA A 55 5.42 7.29 3.46
C ALA A 55 4.31 6.43 2.82
N PHE A 56 3.06 6.86 2.94
CA PHE A 56 1.90 6.20 2.34
C PHE A 56 1.94 6.27 0.80
N VAL A 57 2.13 7.46 0.22
CA VAL A 57 2.22 7.64 -1.24
C VAL A 57 3.42 6.87 -1.82
N ASN A 58 4.55 6.84 -1.13
CA ASN A 58 5.72 6.07 -1.53
C ASN A 58 5.47 4.56 -1.49
N MET A 59 4.76 4.07 -0.46
CA MET A 59 4.28 2.69 -0.39
C MET A 59 3.37 2.35 -1.58
N LEU A 60 2.40 3.22 -1.90
CA LEU A 60 1.51 3.01 -3.04
C LEU A 60 2.26 2.99 -4.37
N ARG A 61 3.25 3.88 -4.55
CA ARG A 61 4.09 3.92 -5.75
C ARG A 61 4.87 2.62 -5.94
N GLU A 62 5.43 2.05 -4.88
CA GLU A 62 6.10 0.74 -4.97
C GLU A 62 5.14 -0.40 -5.30
N ILE A 63 3.93 -0.42 -4.71
CA ILE A 63 2.89 -1.40 -5.05
C ILE A 63 2.53 -1.30 -6.53
N VAL A 64 2.38 -0.09 -7.06
CA VAL A 64 2.02 0.16 -8.45
C VAL A 64 3.16 -0.18 -9.42
N ALA A 65 4.42 0.04 -9.02
CA ALA A 65 5.61 -0.26 -9.82
C ALA A 65 5.95 -1.76 -9.85
N ALA A 66 5.54 -2.53 -8.85
CA ALA A 66 5.83 -3.95 -8.77
C ALA A 66 5.09 -4.77 -9.85
N ALA A 67 5.77 -5.78 -10.36
CA ALA A 67 5.17 -6.78 -11.24
C ALA A 67 4.22 -7.70 -10.45
N PRO A 68 3.13 -8.23 -11.06
CA PRO A 68 2.17 -9.07 -10.34
C PRO A 68 2.77 -10.30 -9.65
N GLY A 69 3.80 -10.92 -10.24
CA GLY A 69 4.50 -12.05 -9.62
C GLY A 69 5.39 -11.70 -8.42
N SER A 70 5.49 -10.42 -8.07
CA SER A 70 6.33 -9.92 -6.98
C SER A 70 5.54 -9.32 -5.83
N TYR A 71 4.20 -9.32 -5.87
CA TYR A 71 3.40 -8.65 -4.83
C TYR A 71 3.60 -9.22 -3.43
N ASP A 72 3.75 -10.54 -3.31
CA ASP A 72 4.04 -11.17 -2.01
C ASP A 72 5.39 -10.73 -1.42
N SER A 73 6.36 -10.34 -2.26
CA SER A 73 7.65 -9.82 -1.80
C SER A 73 7.58 -8.42 -1.19
N LEU A 74 6.47 -7.71 -1.38
CA LEU A 74 6.24 -6.40 -0.78
C LEU A 74 5.78 -6.52 0.68
N VAL A 75 5.26 -7.67 1.09
CA VAL A 75 4.80 -7.88 2.47
C VAL A 75 5.98 -7.75 3.44
N GLY A 76 5.77 -6.97 4.51
CA GLY A 76 6.79 -6.61 5.49
C GLY A 76 7.64 -5.40 5.11
N ARG A 77 7.49 -4.85 3.90
CA ARG A 77 8.22 -3.65 3.48
C ARG A 77 7.63 -2.42 4.15
N ALA A 78 8.52 -1.60 4.71
CA ALA A 78 8.17 -0.38 5.43
C ALA A 78 8.72 0.87 4.73
N PHE A 79 7.99 1.96 4.86
CA PHE A 79 8.24 3.27 4.28
C PHE A 79 8.12 4.30 5.39
N ALA A 80 8.99 5.31 5.42
CA ALA A 80 8.93 6.39 6.38
C ALA A 80 9.02 7.74 5.66
N ASP A 81 8.43 8.77 6.24
CA ASP A 81 8.72 10.15 5.85
C ASP A 81 10.19 10.44 6.20
N GLU A 82 10.88 11.21 5.34
CA GLU A 82 12.19 11.78 5.66
C GLU A 82 12.11 12.84 6.77
#